data_AF-A0A7K7TKK3-F1
#
_entry.id   AF-A0A7K7TKK3-F1
#
_cell.length_a   1.000
_cell.length_b   1.000
_cell.length_c   1.000
_cell.angle_alpha   90.00
_cell.angle_beta   90.00
_cell.angle_gamma   90.00
#
_symmetry.space_group_name_H-M   'P 1'
#
loop_
_entity.id
_entity.type
_entity.pdbx_description
1 polymer ?
#
loop_
_entity_poly.entity_id
_entity_poly.type
_entity_poly.pdbx_seq_one_letter_code
_entity_poly.pdbx_strand_id
1 'polypeptide(L)'
;PGENETKVNLEELKTSVLYSGPVDPAEWVGLRKSNPLLVYLRNNLLMLAILAFEVTIYRHQEYYRCRNNLTAPVTKTIFHDITRAHLDDGLINCVKYFINYFFYKFDMDASYSSFMLVISVPLSCLFVCEHMKWTFKKSFTDCIFTCFCHTDYPWRSGNANFNSNIIKWLYFPDFIVRPNPVFLVYDFMLLLCASLQRQTFEDENKAAVRITAGDNVEICMNLDAASFSQHNPVPDFIHCR
;
A
#
# COMPACT_ATOMS: atom_id res chain seq x y z
N PRO A 1 34.66 -17.90 -10.36
CA PRO A 1 35.32 -16.58 -10.21
C PRO A 1 36.74 -16.80 -9.68
N GLY A 2 37.73 -16.16 -10.30
CA GLY A 2 39.10 -16.15 -9.76
C GLY A 2 39.20 -15.23 -8.53
N GLU A 3 40.19 -15.45 -7.66
CA GLU A 3 40.44 -14.62 -6.46
C GLU A 3 40.63 -13.12 -6.76
N ASN A 4 40.84 -12.75 -8.04
CA ASN A 4 41.13 -11.39 -8.48
C ASN A 4 39.90 -10.59 -8.98
N GLU A 5 38.73 -11.21 -9.12
CA GLU A 5 37.56 -10.54 -9.74
C GLU A 5 36.61 -9.89 -8.71
N THR A 6 36.51 -10.46 -7.51
CA THR A 6 35.59 -10.00 -6.46
C THR A 6 36.26 -10.00 -5.09
N LYS A 7 35.93 -9.01 -4.24
CA LYS A 7 36.53 -8.82 -2.90
C LYS A 7 35.88 -9.71 -1.82
N VAL A 8 35.05 -10.68 -2.22
CA VAL A 8 34.19 -11.47 -1.33
C VAL A 8 34.85 -12.80 -0.99
N ASN A 9 34.69 -13.27 0.24
CA ASN A 9 35.21 -14.58 0.66
C ASN A 9 34.60 -15.70 -0.20
N LEU A 10 35.43 -16.64 -0.65
CA LEU A 10 35.04 -17.75 -1.49
C LEU A 10 33.93 -18.61 -0.86
N GLU A 11 33.93 -18.75 0.46
CA GLU A 11 32.88 -19.48 1.18
C GLU A 11 31.51 -18.78 1.11
N GLU A 12 31.49 -17.44 1.14
CA GLU A 12 30.24 -16.68 0.96
C GLU A 12 29.77 -16.74 -0.50
N LEU A 13 30.69 -16.70 -1.47
CA LEU A 13 30.36 -16.82 -2.88
C LEU A 13 29.67 -18.15 -3.18
N LYS A 14 30.15 -19.27 -2.62
CA LYS A 14 29.52 -20.60 -2.79
C LYS A 14 28.07 -20.67 -2.28
N THR A 15 27.67 -19.79 -1.37
CA THR A 15 26.28 -19.71 -0.88
C THR A 15 25.36 -18.87 -1.78
N SER A 16 25.92 -18.09 -2.70
CA SER A 16 25.17 -17.22 -3.59
C SER A 16 24.45 -17.98 -4.71
N VAL A 17 23.40 -17.38 -5.25
CA VAL A 17 22.61 -17.97 -6.34
C VAL A 17 23.45 -18.20 -7.60
N LEU A 18 24.39 -17.30 -7.90
CA LEU A 18 25.17 -17.33 -9.15
C LEU A 18 26.29 -18.39 -9.13
N TYR A 19 26.88 -18.66 -7.96
CA TYR A 19 28.07 -19.51 -7.84
C TYR A 19 27.84 -20.84 -7.11
N SER A 20 26.64 -21.08 -6.56
CA SER A 20 26.29 -22.35 -5.91
C SER A 20 26.04 -23.49 -6.90
N GLY A 21 25.63 -23.20 -8.13
CA GLY A 21 25.31 -24.21 -9.13
C GLY A 21 24.89 -23.61 -10.48
N PRO A 22 24.49 -24.46 -11.45
CA PRO A 22 23.97 -23.99 -12.73
C PRO A 22 22.66 -23.24 -12.51
N VAL A 23 22.61 -21.97 -12.93
CA VAL A 23 21.40 -21.15 -12.85
C VAL A 23 20.50 -21.45 -14.04
N ASP A 24 19.22 -21.74 -13.79
CA ASP A 24 18.21 -21.91 -14.82
C ASP A 24 17.61 -20.54 -15.21
N PRO A 25 17.73 -20.08 -16.47
CA PRO A 25 17.11 -18.84 -16.92
C PRO A 25 15.59 -18.80 -16.71
N ALA A 26 14.92 -19.96 -16.73
CA ALA A 26 13.48 -20.06 -16.52
C ALA A 26 13.09 -19.69 -15.07
N GLU A 27 13.96 -19.98 -14.10
CA GLU A 27 13.72 -19.66 -12.69
C GLU A 27 13.64 -18.16 -12.44
N TRP A 28 14.41 -17.35 -13.19
CA TRP A 28 14.38 -15.90 -13.12
C TRP A 28 13.06 -15.31 -13.65
N VAL A 29 12.50 -15.90 -14.71
CA VAL A 29 11.16 -15.57 -15.22
C VAL A 29 10.05 -16.05 -14.27
N GLY A 30 10.40 -16.84 -13.26
CA GLY A 30 9.49 -17.35 -12.24
C GLY A 30 8.96 -18.76 -12.52
N LEU A 31 9.41 -19.41 -13.59
CA LEU A 31 9.05 -20.78 -13.93
C LEU A 31 9.90 -21.76 -13.10
N ARG A 32 9.25 -22.53 -12.24
CA ARG A 32 9.92 -23.53 -11.41
C ARG A 32 9.19 -24.86 -11.51
N LYS A 33 9.93 -25.92 -11.81
CA LYS A 33 9.38 -27.28 -11.77
C LYS A 33 9.20 -27.69 -10.31
N SER A 34 7.96 -27.85 -9.87
CA SER A 34 7.65 -28.27 -8.50
C SER A 34 6.70 -29.47 -8.50
N ASN A 35 6.92 -30.37 -7.55
CA ASN A 35 6.02 -31.47 -7.24
C ASN A 35 5.71 -31.36 -5.74
N PRO A 36 4.47 -31.08 -5.32
CA PRO A 36 3.20 -31.07 -6.06
C PRO A 36 2.86 -29.74 -6.79
N LEU A 37 2.38 -29.83 -8.02
CA LEU A 37 2.03 -28.69 -8.89
C LEU A 37 0.97 -27.75 -8.28
N LEU A 38 -0.01 -28.30 -7.56
CA LEU A 38 -1.12 -27.52 -7.00
C LEU A 38 -0.65 -26.46 -5.99
N VAL A 39 0.38 -26.77 -5.19
CA VAL A 39 0.92 -25.83 -4.20
C VAL A 39 1.56 -24.63 -4.88
N TYR A 40 2.25 -24.86 -5.99
CA TYR A 40 2.87 -23.80 -6.80
C TYR A 40 1.84 -22.94 -7.54
N LEU A 41 0.76 -23.53 -8.04
CA LEU A 41 -0.32 -22.78 -8.70
C LEU A 41 -1.33 -22.16 -7.73
N ARG A 42 -1.35 -22.56 -6.46
CA ARG A 42 -2.37 -22.14 -5.47
C ARG A 42 -2.55 -20.63 -5.42
N ASN A 43 -1.47 -19.86 -5.34
CA ASN A 43 -1.55 -18.41 -5.21
C ASN A 43 -2.13 -17.75 -6.47
N ASN A 44 -1.77 -18.24 -7.66
CA ASN A 44 -2.32 -17.77 -8.94
C ASN A 44 -3.81 -18.12 -9.09
N LEU A 45 -4.20 -19.33 -8.68
CA LEU A 45 -5.60 -19.76 -8.68
C LEU A 45 -6.45 -18.94 -7.71
N LEU A 46 -5.92 -18.62 -6.52
CA LEU A 46 -6.58 -17.75 -5.56
C LEU A 46 -6.73 -16.31 -6.10
N MET A 47 -5.69 -15.77 -6.74
CA MET A 47 -5.77 -14.45 -7.39
C MET A 47 -6.85 -14.44 -8.48
N LEU A 48 -6.87 -15.47 -9.34
CA LEU A 48 -7.90 -15.61 -10.38
C LEU A 48 -9.31 -15.73 -9.78
N ALA A 49 -9.45 -16.50 -8.70
CA ALA A 49 -10.73 -16.66 -8.01
C ALA A 49 -11.22 -15.33 -7.42
N ILE A 50 -10.33 -14.52 -6.83
CA ILE A 50 -10.67 -13.19 -6.29
C ILE A 50 -11.11 -12.24 -7.41
N LEU A 51 -10.38 -12.20 -8.53
CA LEU A 51 -10.74 -11.36 -9.69
C LEU A 51 -12.08 -11.78 -10.31
N ALA A 52 -12.31 -13.08 -10.46
CA ALA A 52 -13.59 -13.59 -10.95
C ALA A 52 -14.73 -13.27 -9.97
N PHE A 53 -14.47 -13.37 -8.67
CA PHE A 53 -15.44 -13.06 -7.62
C PHE A 53 -15.80 -11.57 -7.58
N GLU A 54 -14.83 -10.66 -7.74
CA GLU A 54 -15.05 -9.21 -7.85
C GLU A 54 -16.03 -8.89 -8.99
N VAL A 55 -15.75 -9.39 -10.19
CA VAL A 55 -16.63 -9.18 -11.36
C VAL A 55 -18.00 -9.82 -11.14
N THR A 56 -18.04 -10.99 -10.51
CA THR A 56 -19.30 -11.68 -10.18
C THR A 56 -20.16 -10.85 -9.23
N ILE A 57 -19.56 -10.28 -8.17
CA ILE A 57 -20.27 -9.37 -7.25
C ILE A 57 -20.79 -8.16 -8.01
N TYR A 58 -19.95 -7.51 -8.82
CA TYR A 58 -20.35 -6.32 -9.57
C TYR A 58 -21.56 -6.61 -10.47
N ARG A 59 -21.50 -7.71 -11.24
CA ARG A 59 -22.60 -8.14 -12.12
C ARG A 59 -23.84 -8.54 -11.35
N HIS A 60 -23.69 -9.23 -10.23
CA HIS A 60 -24.82 -9.61 -9.39
C HIS A 60 -25.54 -8.38 -8.83
N GLN A 61 -24.80 -7.39 -8.35
CA GLN A 61 -25.37 -6.14 -7.86
C GLN A 61 -26.07 -5.35 -8.98
N GLU A 62 -25.48 -5.29 -10.17
CA GLU A 62 -26.08 -4.64 -11.35
C GLU A 62 -27.40 -5.32 -11.76
N TYR A 63 -27.40 -6.66 -11.84
CA TYR A 63 -28.59 -7.44 -12.16
C TYR A 63 -29.71 -7.24 -11.12
N TYR A 64 -29.38 -7.29 -9.84
CA TYR A 64 -30.34 -7.06 -8.76
C TYR A 64 -30.99 -5.67 -8.85
N ARG A 65 -30.20 -4.63 -9.14
CA ARG A 65 -30.70 -3.26 -9.30
C ARG A 65 -31.63 -3.15 -10.52
N CYS A 66 -31.24 -3.72 -11.65
CA CYS A 66 -32.05 -3.70 -12.87
C CYS A 66 -33.40 -4.42 -12.67
N ARG A 67 -33.38 -5.61 -12.06
CA ARG A 67 -34.60 -6.40 -11.83
C ARG A 67 -35.60 -5.70 -10.90
N ASN A 68 -35.11 -4.97 -9.91
CA ASN A 68 -35.94 -4.28 -8.92
C ASN A 68 -36.16 -2.79 -9.26
N ASN A 69 -35.74 -2.33 -10.44
CA ASN A 69 -35.80 -0.92 -10.87
C ASN A 69 -35.17 0.04 -9.84
N LEU A 70 -34.07 -0.37 -9.19
CA LEU A 70 -33.33 0.45 -8.23
C LEU A 70 -32.22 1.23 -8.93
N THR A 71 -32.01 2.48 -8.52
CA THR A 71 -30.89 3.31 -9.00
C THR A 71 -29.61 3.02 -8.23
N ALA A 72 -28.46 3.36 -8.82
CA ALA A 72 -27.19 3.29 -8.09
C ALA A 72 -27.19 4.35 -6.97
N PRO A 73 -26.84 3.98 -5.72
CA PRO A 73 -26.80 4.94 -4.63
C PRO A 73 -25.72 5.98 -4.88
N VAL A 74 -26.05 7.25 -4.65
CA VAL A 74 -25.14 8.40 -4.85
C VAL A 74 -23.97 8.35 -3.87
N THR A 75 -24.21 7.83 -2.67
CA THR A 75 -23.21 7.59 -1.64
C THR A 75 -22.92 6.09 -1.56
N LYS A 76 -21.64 5.71 -1.64
CA LYS A 76 -21.19 4.30 -1.57
C LYS A 76 -21.14 3.80 -0.12
N THR A 77 -22.21 4.00 0.64
CA THR A 77 -22.31 3.62 2.06
C THR A 77 -22.98 2.26 2.26
N ILE A 78 -22.74 1.65 3.41
CA ILE A 78 -23.33 0.36 3.79
C ILE A 78 -24.73 0.60 4.38
N PHE A 79 -24.86 1.57 5.27
CA PHE A 79 -26.13 1.97 5.87
C PHE A 79 -26.60 3.30 5.27
N HIS A 80 -27.62 3.27 4.42
CA HIS A 80 -28.13 4.48 3.78
C HIS A 80 -28.91 5.41 4.71
N ASP A 81 -29.46 4.87 5.80
CA ASP A 81 -30.31 5.63 6.75
C ASP A 81 -29.51 6.48 7.75
N ILE A 82 -28.20 6.28 7.84
CA ILE A 82 -27.34 6.92 8.84
C ILE A 82 -26.58 8.09 8.21
N THR A 83 -26.83 9.28 8.73
CA THR A 83 -26.19 10.55 8.34
C THR A 83 -25.51 11.18 9.55
N ARG A 84 -24.81 12.30 9.35
CA ARG A 84 -24.17 13.08 10.43
C ARG A 84 -25.15 13.51 11.52
N ALA A 85 -26.42 13.74 11.19
CA ALA A 85 -27.44 14.13 12.18
C ALA A 85 -27.70 13.00 13.19
N HIS A 86 -27.66 11.74 12.74
CA HIS A 86 -27.92 10.57 13.58
C HIS A 86 -26.71 10.14 14.43
N LEU A 87 -25.56 10.81 14.29
CA LEU A 87 -24.33 10.46 15.02
C LEU A 87 -24.52 10.57 16.54
N ASP A 88 -25.22 11.62 16.97
CA ASP A 88 -25.33 12.01 18.38
C ASP A 88 -26.57 11.40 19.08
N ASP A 89 -27.39 10.63 18.35
CA ASP A 89 -28.64 10.02 18.87
C ASP A 89 -28.40 8.78 19.73
N GLY A 90 -27.23 8.13 19.62
CA GLY A 90 -26.88 6.96 20.43
C GLY A 90 -25.69 6.15 19.90
N LEU A 91 -25.16 5.29 20.77
CA LEU A 91 -23.92 4.54 20.49
C LEU A 91 -24.01 3.66 19.23
N ILE A 92 -25.16 3.01 18.99
CA ILE A 92 -25.34 2.14 17.81
C ILE A 92 -25.31 2.97 16.52
N ASN A 93 -25.95 4.13 16.50
CA ASN A 93 -25.96 5.01 15.33
C ASN A 93 -24.56 5.61 15.11
N CYS A 94 -23.86 5.94 16.19
CA CYS A 94 -22.47 6.36 16.16
C CYS A 94 -21.54 5.30 15.54
N VAL A 95 -21.63 4.04 15.96
CA VAL A 95 -20.85 2.94 15.36
C VAL A 95 -21.19 2.76 13.88
N LYS A 96 -22.48 2.80 13.50
CA LYS A 96 -22.88 2.71 12.09
C LYS A 96 -22.35 3.87 11.26
N TYR A 97 -22.34 5.08 11.81
CA TYR A 97 -21.78 6.26 11.16
C TYR A 97 -20.27 6.09 10.92
N PHE A 98 -19.52 5.65 11.93
CA PHE A 98 -18.09 5.38 11.76
C PHE A 98 -17.86 4.25 10.75
N ILE A 99 -18.63 3.16 10.74
CA ILE A 99 -18.49 2.13 9.70
C ILE A 99 -18.64 2.71 8.28
N ASN A 100 -19.55 3.66 8.08
CA ASN A 100 -19.75 4.30 6.78
C ASN A 100 -18.68 5.35 6.43
N TYR A 101 -18.21 6.13 7.41
CA TYR A 101 -17.44 7.36 7.17
C TYR A 101 -16.12 7.44 7.95
N PHE A 102 -15.61 6.33 8.50
CA PHE A 102 -14.36 6.30 9.26
C PHE A 102 -13.20 6.87 8.44
N PHE A 103 -12.99 6.34 7.23
CA PHE A 103 -11.93 6.85 6.37
C PHE A 103 -12.23 8.27 5.89
N TYR A 104 -13.50 8.64 5.67
CA TYR A 104 -13.87 10.01 5.29
C TYR A 104 -13.52 11.05 6.37
N LYS A 105 -13.52 10.69 7.65
CA LYS A 105 -13.22 11.62 8.76
C LYS A 105 -11.76 11.58 9.23
N PHE A 106 -11.08 10.44 9.09
CA PHE A 106 -9.75 10.20 9.63
C PHE A 106 -8.72 9.83 8.55
N ASP A 107 -8.96 10.20 7.30
CA ASP A 107 -8.07 9.89 6.17
C ASP A 107 -6.66 10.45 6.38
N MET A 108 -6.54 11.72 6.78
CA MET A 108 -5.25 12.36 7.03
C MET A 108 -4.47 11.65 8.14
N ASP A 109 -5.13 11.32 9.25
CA ASP A 109 -4.51 10.63 10.39
C ASP A 109 -4.09 9.19 10.03
N ALA A 110 -4.91 8.49 9.23
CA ALA A 110 -4.61 7.14 8.75
C ALA A 110 -3.42 7.13 7.77
N SER A 111 -3.39 8.10 6.84
CA SER A 111 -2.28 8.28 5.91
C SER A 111 -0.99 8.67 6.64
N TYR A 112 -1.06 9.56 7.62
CA TYR A 112 0.07 9.94 8.45
C TYR A 112 0.61 8.76 9.26
N SER A 113 -0.26 7.97 9.87
CA SER A 113 0.14 6.77 10.62
C SER A 113 0.82 5.75 9.72
N SER A 114 0.29 5.54 8.52
CA SER A 114 0.89 4.66 7.50
C SER A 114 2.26 5.18 7.05
N PHE A 115 2.39 6.48 6.85
CA PHE A 115 3.65 7.13 6.50
C PHE A 115 4.71 7.00 7.61
N MET A 116 4.32 7.23 8.87
CA MET A 116 5.21 7.05 10.02
C MET A 116 5.63 5.59 10.19
N LEU A 117 4.75 4.64 9.91
CA LEU A 117 5.08 3.21 9.89
C LEU A 117 6.11 2.90 8.80
N VAL A 118 5.95 3.46 7.61
CA VAL A 118 6.90 3.31 6.49
C VAL A 118 8.26 3.92 6.83
N ILE A 119 8.33 5.13 7.40
CA ILE A 119 9.58 5.76 7.83
C ILE A 119 10.29 4.94 8.92
N SER A 120 9.52 4.36 9.83
CA SER A 120 10.05 3.57 10.96
C SER A 120 10.66 2.25 10.51
N VAL A 121 10.29 1.74 9.33
CA VAL A 121 10.96 0.61 8.69
C VAL A 121 12.24 1.13 8.02
N PRO A 122 13.44 0.68 8.44
CA PRO A 122 14.72 1.36 8.20
C PRO A 122 15.24 1.40 6.75
N LEU A 123 14.38 1.26 5.73
CA LEU A 123 14.78 1.17 4.32
C LEU A 123 13.87 1.95 3.34
N SER A 124 12.83 2.63 3.82
CA SER A 124 11.74 3.11 2.93
C SER A 124 11.87 4.57 2.49
N CYS A 125 12.63 5.42 3.20
CA CYS A 125 12.67 6.86 2.89
C CYS A 125 13.41 7.21 1.59
N LEU A 126 14.38 6.40 1.14
CA LEU A 126 15.17 6.71 -0.06
C LEU A 126 14.51 6.27 -1.38
N PHE A 127 13.49 5.40 -1.32
CA PHE A 127 12.83 4.88 -2.53
C PHE A 127 11.61 5.72 -2.97
N VAL A 128 10.89 6.32 -2.01
CA VAL A 128 9.58 6.93 -2.28
C VAL A 128 9.65 8.38 -2.82
N CYS A 129 10.60 9.21 -2.38
CA CYS A 129 10.46 10.66 -2.65
C CYS A 129 11.19 11.21 -3.90
N GLU A 130 12.33 10.68 -4.34
CA GLU A 130 13.03 11.27 -5.51
C GLU A 130 13.64 10.28 -6.53
N HIS A 131 13.69 8.98 -6.25
CA HIS A 131 14.47 8.05 -7.07
C HIS A 131 13.68 7.16 -8.05
N MET A 132 12.35 7.04 -7.94
CA MET A 132 11.56 6.16 -8.81
C MET A 132 11.63 6.48 -10.32
N LYS A 133 12.05 7.70 -10.71
CA LYS A 133 12.26 8.07 -12.12
C LYS A 133 13.68 7.80 -12.65
N TRP A 134 14.69 7.77 -11.79
CA TRP A 134 16.10 7.75 -12.22
C TRP A 134 16.81 6.41 -11.96
N THR A 135 16.51 5.72 -10.84
CA THR A 135 17.15 4.43 -10.52
C THR A 135 16.43 3.24 -11.17
N PHE A 136 15.11 3.29 -11.38
CA PHE A 136 14.38 2.17 -11.98
C PHE A 136 14.81 1.88 -13.42
N LYS A 137 15.05 2.91 -14.24
CA LYS A 137 15.45 2.72 -15.65
C LYS A 137 16.86 2.16 -15.80
N LYS A 138 17.79 2.54 -14.90
CA LYS A 138 19.18 2.05 -14.93
C LYS A 138 19.33 0.69 -14.24
N SER A 139 18.73 0.51 -13.06
CA SER A 139 18.79 -0.73 -12.29
C SER A 139 17.97 -1.87 -12.93
N PHE A 140 16.87 -1.60 -13.64
CA PHE A 140 16.12 -2.63 -14.35
C PHE A 140 16.90 -3.16 -15.56
N THR A 141 17.55 -2.26 -16.32
CA THR A 141 18.41 -2.64 -17.44
C THR A 141 19.63 -3.40 -16.96
N ASP A 142 20.25 -2.96 -15.85
CA ASP A 142 21.41 -3.64 -15.25
C ASP A 142 21.01 -5.00 -14.63
N CYS A 143 19.88 -5.13 -13.93
CA CYS A 143 19.39 -6.42 -13.41
C CYS A 143 19.07 -7.42 -14.53
N ILE A 144 18.45 -6.97 -15.62
CA ILE A 144 18.19 -7.80 -16.79
C ILE A 144 19.51 -8.24 -17.44
N PHE A 145 20.43 -7.29 -17.64
CA PHE A 145 21.72 -7.55 -18.28
C PHE A 145 22.60 -8.51 -17.45
N THR A 146 22.71 -8.29 -16.14
CA THR A 146 23.45 -9.12 -15.19
C THR A 146 22.90 -10.55 -15.11
N CYS A 147 21.58 -10.75 -15.21
CA CYS A 147 20.98 -12.08 -15.20
C CYS A 147 21.18 -12.86 -16.52
N PHE A 148 21.14 -12.19 -17.67
CA PHE A 148 21.41 -12.85 -18.96
C PHE A 148 22.90 -13.10 -19.22
N CYS A 149 23.78 -12.27 -18.64
CA CYS A 149 25.22 -12.33 -18.87
C CYS A 149 26.02 -13.01 -17.73
N HIS A 150 25.37 -13.54 -16.68
CA HIS A 150 26.03 -14.19 -15.53
C HIS A 150 27.20 -13.38 -14.94
N THR A 151 27.11 -12.05 -14.98
CA THR A 151 28.16 -11.17 -14.46
C THR A 151 27.73 -10.70 -13.07
N ASP A 152 28.67 -10.45 -12.16
CA ASP A 152 28.34 -9.85 -10.87
C ASP A 152 27.96 -8.37 -11.01
N TYR A 153 27.27 -7.86 -9.99
CA TYR A 153 26.94 -6.44 -9.93
C TYR A 153 28.19 -5.56 -9.73
N PRO A 154 28.21 -4.32 -10.28
CA PRO A 154 29.38 -3.44 -10.20
C PRO A 154 29.88 -3.13 -8.77
N TRP A 155 28.97 -3.08 -7.79
CA TRP A 155 29.32 -2.82 -6.38
C TRP A 155 30.02 -4.00 -5.68
N ARG A 156 30.08 -5.19 -6.30
CA ARG A 156 30.84 -6.36 -5.81
C ARG A 156 32.19 -6.54 -6.52
N SER A 157 32.53 -5.68 -7.48
CA SER A 157 33.82 -5.71 -8.18
C SER A 157 35.00 -5.54 -7.21
N GLY A 158 36.17 -6.11 -7.54
CA GLY A 158 37.38 -6.03 -6.71
C GLY A 158 37.81 -4.58 -6.34
N ASN A 159 37.47 -3.60 -7.17
CA ASN A 159 37.76 -2.18 -6.94
C ASN A 159 36.70 -1.44 -6.11
N ALA A 160 35.57 -2.09 -5.79
CA ALA A 160 34.48 -1.48 -5.04
C ALA A 160 34.67 -1.63 -3.52
N ASN A 161 34.32 -0.57 -2.77
CA ASN A 161 34.43 -0.52 -1.30
C ASN A 161 33.09 -0.71 -0.58
N PHE A 162 32.15 -1.46 -1.17
CA PHE A 162 30.86 -1.76 -0.54
C PHE A 162 30.92 -3.01 0.34
N ASN A 163 30.60 -2.87 1.61
CA ASN A 163 30.35 -4.00 2.51
C ASN A 163 28.90 -4.50 2.33
N SER A 164 28.66 -5.79 2.52
CA SER A 164 27.35 -6.43 2.63
C SER A 164 26.35 -5.68 3.52
N ASN A 165 26.79 -5.07 4.64
CA ASN A 165 25.92 -4.26 5.50
C ASN A 165 25.42 -2.98 4.80
N ILE A 166 26.28 -2.31 4.03
CA ILE A 166 25.93 -1.09 3.30
C ILE A 166 24.99 -1.43 2.14
N ILE A 167 25.26 -2.53 1.44
CA ILE A 167 24.40 -3.03 0.34
C ILE A 167 23.00 -3.34 0.86
N LYS A 168 22.91 -4.03 2.01
CA LYS A 168 21.64 -4.33 2.68
C LYS A 168 20.91 -3.04 3.10
N TRP A 169 21.65 -2.06 3.63
CA TRP A 169 21.10 -0.77 4.07
C TRP A 169 20.66 0.13 2.92
N LEU A 170 21.26 -0.01 1.73
CA LEU A 170 20.86 0.72 0.52
C LEU A 170 19.79 -0.02 -0.31
N TYR A 171 19.39 -1.22 0.10
CA TYR A 171 18.46 -2.09 -0.63
C TYR A 171 18.88 -2.37 -2.08
N PHE A 172 20.19 -2.45 -2.34
CA PHE A 172 20.69 -2.77 -3.67
C PHE A 172 20.41 -4.25 -4.01
N PRO A 173 20.16 -4.57 -5.29
CA PRO A 173 20.02 -5.95 -5.70
C PRO A 173 21.36 -6.67 -5.48
N ASP A 174 21.34 -7.91 -5.02
CA ASP A 174 22.57 -8.67 -4.78
C ASP A 174 22.25 -10.16 -4.73
N PHE A 175 23.18 -10.98 -5.26
CA PHE A 175 23.01 -12.43 -5.27
C PHE A 175 23.41 -13.10 -3.95
N ILE A 176 24.23 -12.43 -3.15
CA ILE A 176 24.68 -12.90 -1.83
C ILE A 176 23.67 -12.44 -0.76
N VAL A 177 23.45 -11.13 -0.64
CA VAL A 177 22.55 -10.55 0.36
C VAL A 177 21.24 -10.10 -0.31
N ARG A 178 20.28 -11.02 -0.38
CA ARG A 178 19.00 -10.72 -1.03
C ARG A 178 18.19 -9.66 -0.26
N PRO A 179 17.70 -8.61 -0.93
CA PRO A 179 16.76 -7.67 -0.32
C PRO A 179 15.45 -8.37 0.05
N ASN A 180 14.84 -8.00 1.18
CA ASN A 180 13.61 -8.64 1.65
C ASN A 180 12.36 -8.03 0.97
N PRO A 181 11.68 -8.74 0.06
CA PRO A 181 10.56 -8.19 -0.71
C PRO A 181 9.32 -7.89 0.14
N VAL A 182 9.23 -8.41 1.38
CA VAL A 182 8.11 -8.15 2.29
C VAL A 182 7.99 -6.65 2.62
N PHE A 183 9.09 -5.90 2.54
CA PHE A 183 9.05 -4.46 2.81
C PHE A 183 8.19 -3.67 1.81
N LEU A 184 8.03 -4.17 0.59
CA LEU A 184 7.16 -3.55 -0.43
C LEU A 184 5.68 -3.56 -0.04
N VAL A 185 5.27 -4.43 0.90
CA VAL A 185 3.90 -4.43 1.43
C VAL A 185 3.58 -3.13 2.14
N TYR A 186 4.55 -2.54 2.85
CA TYR A 186 4.34 -1.26 3.55
C TYR A 186 4.18 -0.10 2.56
N ASP A 187 4.99 -0.07 1.50
CA ASP A 187 4.85 0.93 0.43
C ASP A 187 3.51 0.77 -0.30
N PHE A 188 3.06 -0.47 -0.53
CA PHE A 188 1.74 -0.74 -1.11
C PHE A 188 0.61 -0.23 -0.22
N MET A 189 0.68 -0.46 1.09
CA MET A 189 -0.33 0.04 2.04
C MET A 189 -0.35 1.56 2.09
N LEU A 190 0.82 2.22 2.05
CA LEU A 190 0.90 3.67 1.95
C LEU A 190 0.28 4.20 0.66
N LEU A 191 0.56 3.57 -0.48
CA LEU A 191 -0.03 3.93 -1.76
C LEU A 191 -1.56 3.74 -1.75
N LEU A 192 -2.04 2.65 -1.14
CA LEU A 192 -3.46 2.39 -0.97
C LEU A 192 -4.12 3.51 -0.14
N CYS A 193 -3.57 3.84 1.03
CA CYS A 193 -4.06 4.94 1.88
C CYS A 193 -4.05 6.28 1.14
N ALA A 194 -2.96 6.63 0.46
CA ALA A 194 -2.86 7.87 -0.31
C ALA A 194 -3.87 7.92 -1.48
N SER A 195 -4.13 6.79 -2.14
CA SER A 195 -5.14 6.71 -3.21
C SER A 195 -6.57 6.89 -2.67
N LEU A 196 -6.88 6.31 -1.51
CA LEU A 196 -8.17 6.49 -0.83
C LEU A 196 -8.33 7.92 -0.30
N GLN A 197 -7.25 8.52 0.21
CA GLN A 197 -7.24 9.90 0.69
C GLN A 197 -7.52 10.87 -0.46
N ARG A 198 -6.85 10.67 -1.61
CA ARG A 198 -7.14 11.44 -2.82
C ARG A 198 -8.61 11.35 -3.22
N GLN A 199 -9.17 10.15 -3.23
CA GLN A 199 -10.60 9.95 -3.53
C GLN A 199 -11.50 10.70 -2.53
N THR A 200 -11.13 10.69 -1.25
CA THR A 200 -11.86 11.38 -0.18
C THR A 200 -11.87 12.90 -0.42
N PHE A 201 -10.74 13.52 -0.74
CA PHE A 201 -10.70 14.95 -1.09
C PHE A 201 -11.55 15.31 -2.32
N GLU A 202 -11.61 14.43 -3.33
CA GLU A 202 -12.48 14.62 -4.48
C GLU A 202 -13.98 14.51 -4.08
N ASP A 203 -14.31 13.63 -3.14
CA ASP A 203 -15.68 13.39 -2.68
C ASP A 203 -16.17 14.44 -1.66
N GLU A 204 -15.31 14.97 -0.79
CA GLU A 204 -15.60 16.06 0.15
C GLU A 204 -16.14 17.32 -0.53
N ASN A 205 -15.65 17.59 -1.74
CA ASN A 205 -16.10 18.74 -2.51
C ASN A 205 -17.53 18.57 -3.07
N LYS A 206 -18.13 17.38 -3.00
CA LYS A 206 -19.49 17.13 -3.49
C LYS A 206 -20.53 17.51 -2.42
N ALA A 207 -21.44 18.42 -2.76
CA ALA A 207 -22.49 18.87 -1.83
C ALA A 207 -23.35 17.73 -1.28
N ALA A 208 -23.67 16.71 -2.09
CA ALA A 208 -24.45 15.55 -1.66
C ALA A 208 -23.76 14.74 -0.55
N VAL A 209 -22.42 14.67 -0.58
CA VAL A 209 -21.62 14.00 0.45
C VAL A 209 -21.55 14.87 1.70
N ARG A 210 -21.33 16.17 1.57
CA ARG A 210 -21.30 17.10 2.72
C ARG A 210 -22.60 17.12 3.53
N ILE A 211 -23.75 17.03 2.87
CA ILE A 211 -25.06 16.98 3.56
C ILE A 211 -25.22 15.67 4.35
N THR A 212 -24.71 14.55 3.85
CA THR A 212 -24.90 13.22 4.45
C THR A 212 -23.83 12.88 5.48
N ALA A 213 -22.56 13.08 5.14
CA ALA A 213 -21.39 12.77 5.95
C ALA A 213 -21.00 13.91 6.90
N GLY A 214 -21.46 15.13 6.64
CA GLY A 214 -21.07 16.34 7.36
C GLY A 214 -19.83 17.01 6.76
N ASP A 215 -19.62 18.26 7.18
CA ASP A 215 -18.48 19.06 6.75
C ASP A 215 -17.16 18.59 7.40
N ASN A 216 -16.06 18.74 6.67
CA ASN A 216 -14.69 18.41 7.07
C ASN A 216 -13.77 19.64 7.09
N VAL A 217 -14.32 20.83 6.87
CA VAL A 217 -13.54 22.08 6.90
C VAL A 217 -13.08 22.40 8.33
N GLU A 218 -11.81 22.80 8.44
CA GLU A 218 -11.23 23.26 9.70
C GLU A 218 -11.96 24.49 10.26
N ILE A 219 -12.17 24.50 11.57
CA ILE A 219 -12.78 25.62 12.28
C ILE A 219 -11.73 26.70 12.54
N CYS A 220 -12.11 27.98 12.46
CA CYS A 220 -11.20 29.11 12.68
C CYS A 220 -10.55 29.05 14.08
N MET A 221 -9.22 29.21 14.15
CA MET A 221 -8.44 29.13 15.40
C MET A 221 -8.66 30.32 16.35
N ASN A 222 -9.27 31.41 15.89
CA ASN A 222 -9.41 32.66 16.65
C ASN A 222 -10.80 32.82 17.31
N LEU A 223 -11.60 31.75 17.36
CA LEU A 223 -12.94 31.78 17.94
C LEU A 223 -12.88 31.65 19.47
N ASP A 224 -13.49 32.59 20.18
CA ASP A 224 -13.68 32.51 21.63
C ASP A 224 -14.89 31.62 21.96
N ALA A 225 -14.73 30.68 22.90
CA ALA A 225 -15.74 29.68 23.24
C ALA A 225 -17.07 30.32 23.70
N ALA A 226 -17.00 31.46 24.41
CA ALA A 226 -18.19 32.17 24.88
C ALA A 226 -19.04 32.72 23.72
N SER A 227 -18.40 33.32 22.70
CA SER A 227 -19.09 33.87 21.53
C SER A 227 -19.52 32.80 20.52
N PHE A 228 -18.77 31.69 20.44
CA PHE A 228 -19.05 30.59 19.51
C PHE A 228 -20.13 29.61 20.01
N SER A 229 -20.38 29.53 21.32
CA SER A 229 -21.36 28.61 21.92
C SER A 229 -22.77 28.73 21.31
N GLN A 230 -23.20 29.93 20.93
CA GLN A 230 -24.52 30.18 20.32
C GLN A 230 -24.62 29.75 18.85
N HIS A 231 -23.48 29.59 18.18
CA HIS A 231 -23.39 29.25 16.75
C HIS A 231 -22.94 27.80 16.52
N ASN A 232 -22.63 27.06 17.60
CA ASN A 232 -22.20 25.68 17.51
C ASN A 232 -23.39 24.75 17.19
N PRO A 233 -23.37 24.02 16.07
CA PRO A 233 -24.44 23.09 15.73
C PRO A 233 -24.47 21.82 16.59
N VAL A 234 -23.44 21.57 17.39
CA VAL A 234 -23.31 20.38 18.24
C VAL A 234 -24.07 20.57 19.56
N PRO A 235 -24.93 19.62 19.98
CA PRO A 235 -25.64 19.70 21.25
C PRO A 235 -24.69 19.61 22.45
N ASP A 236 -25.11 20.18 23.58
CA ASP A 236 -24.34 20.13 24.82
C ASP A 236 -24.33 18.71 25.41
N PHE A 237 -23.13 18.14 25.52
CA PHE A 237 -22.88 16.80 26.05
C PHE A 237 -22.26 16.80 27.46
N ILE A 238 -22.00 17.98 28.06
CA ILE A 238 -21.34 18.09 29.38
C ILE A 238 -22.19 17.42 30.48
N HIS A 239 -23.50 17.43 30.30
CA HIS A 239 -24.45 16.94 31.29
C HIS A 239 -24.82 15.46 31.15
N CYS A 240 -24.19 14.70 30.24
CA CYS A 240 -24.38 13.25 30.05
C CYS A 240 -25.85 12.80 30.15
N ARG A 241 -26.75 13.50 29.45
CA ARG A 241 -28.20 13.23 29.45
C ARG A 241 -28.56 11.98 28.67
#